data_AF-A0A963VA56-F1
#
_entry.id   AF-A0A963VA56-F1
#
_cell.length_a   1.000
_cell.length_b   1.000
_cell.length_c   1.000
_cell.angle_alpha   90.00
_cell.angle_beta   90.00
_cell.angle_gamma   90.00
#
_symmetry.space_group_name_H-M   'P 1'
#
loop_
_entity.id
_entity.type
_entity.pdbx_description
1 polymer ?
#
loop_
_entity_poly.entity_id
_entity_poly.type
_entity_poly.pdbx_seq_one_letter_code
_entity_poly.pdbx_strand_id
1 'polypeptide(L)'
;MRPSGRDFPLQPHFGVNRIANWSPSTGTTVTTEGLPITSVGTVSTPTLAATNLATSMRRWRLTSAAVVDSVADQRSAGWACWRGNAAGLGGWTFVTRISLTTLQATGMGFFGLYGSTAALAITLTLAAVVNCIGIGFQRGTHANWQLVANDGAGAPTLTDMGASFAITTGGVLTLFIAAPPNGSSVWVRAVNEVTG
;
A
#
# COMPACT_ATOMS: atom_id res chain seq x y z
N MET A 1 -2.25 -30.94 -0.15
CA MET A 1 -1.58 -30.34 1.03
C MET A 1 -2.28 -29.04 1.36
N ARG A 2 -2.58 -28.80 2.64
CA ARG A 2 -3.36 -27.65 3.13
C ARG A 2 -2.48 -26.38 3.23
N PRO A 3 -2.97 -25.19 2.89
CA PRO A 3 -2.21 -23.94 3.05
C PRO A 3 -1.88 -23.75 4.53
N SER A 4 -0.59 -23.86 4.88
CA SER A 4 -0.08 -23.73 6.27
C SER A 4 0.68 -22.42 6.50
N GLY A 5 0.68 -21.51 5.52
CA GLY A 5 1.46 -20.26 5.57
C GLY A 5 2.98 -20.45 5.50
N ARG A 6 3.47 -21.69 5.39
CA ARG A 6 4.91 -22.02 5.35
C ARG A 6 5.50 -22.04 3.94
N ASP A 7 4.70 -22.44 2.95
CA ASP A 7 5.11 -22.57 1.55
C ASP A 7 4.05 -21.89 0.65
N PHE A 8 4.44 -20.89 -0.13
CA PHE A 8 3.62 -20.27 -1.17
C PHE A 8 4.11 -20.77 -2.54
N PRO A 9 3.65 -21.93 -3.03
CA PRO A 9 4.03 -22.36 -4.37
C PRO A 9 3.46 -21.36 -5.38
N LEU A 10 4.34 -20.73 -6.16
CA LEU A 10 3.98 -19.70 -7.16
C LEU A 10 3.09 -20.27 -8.28
N GLN A 11 3.23 -21.55 -8.63
CA GLN A 11 2.57 -22.17 -9.79
C GLN A 11 1.06 -22.46 -9.57
N PRO A 12 0.61 -22.99 -8.42
CA PRO A 12 -0.81 -23.07 -8.11
C PRO A 12 -1.48 -21.70 -7.99
N HIS A 13 -0.77 -20.68 -7.50
CA HIS A 13 -1.33 -19.35 -7.28
C HIS A 13 -1.89 -18.72 -8.57
N PHE A 14 -1.22 -18.90 -9.72
CA PHE A 14 -1.72 -18.44 -11.04
C PHE A 14 -2.87 -19.29 -11.59
N GLY A 15 -2.98 -20.56 -11.19
CA GLY A 15 -3.95 -21.50 -11.76
C GLY A 15 -5.23 -21.71 -10.94
N VAL A 16 -5.24 -21.37 -9.63
CA VAL A 16 -6.36 -21.70 -8.72
C VAL A 16 -7.05 -20.49 -8.08
N ASN A 17 -6.38 -19.33 -8.03
CA ASN A 17 -6.94 -18.08 -7.52
C ASN A 17 -6.84 -16.99 -8.59
N ARG A 18 -7.84 -16.11 -8.67
CA ARG A 18 -7.73 -14.92 -9.51
C ARG A 18 -6.60 -14.06 -8.98
N ILE A 19 -5.64 -13.74 -9.83
CA ILE A 19 -4.58 -12.78 -9.53
C ILE A 19 -4.97 -11.42 -10.08
N ALA A 20 -4.70 -10.41 -9.26
CA ALA A 20 -4.67 -9.03 -9.68
C ALA A 20 -3.29 -8.46 -9.37
N ASN A 21 -2.68 -7.78 -10.33
CA ASN A 21 -1.41 -7.10 -10.11
C ASN A 21 -1.37 -5.77 -10.85
N TRP A 22 -0.56 -4.86 -10.30
CA TRP A 22 -0.13 -3.63 -10.94
C TRP A 22 1.37 -3.65 -11.06
N SER A 23 1.88 -3.37 -12.25
CA SER A 23 3.31 -3.37 -12.53
C SER A 23 3.75 -2.12 -13.31
N PRO A 24 5.01 -1.69 -13.15
CA PRO A 24 5.55 -0.57 -13.92
C PRO A 24 5.51 -0.84 -15.42
N SER A 25 5.12 0.16 -16.21
CA SER A 25 5.17 0.13 -17.67
C SER A 25 6.33 1.00 -18.20
N THR A 26 6.28 1.36 -19.48
CA THR A 26 7.10 2.38 -20.12
C THR A 26 6.19 3.54 -20.57
N GLY A 27 6.30 4.70 -19.92
CA GLY A 27 5.47 5.88 -20.17
C GLY A 27 4.63 6.32 -18.97
N THR A 28 3.39 6.75 -19.24
CA THR A 28 2.46 7.39 -18.28
C THR A 28 1.32 6.47 -17.82
N THR A 29 1.36 5.19 -18.17
CA THR A 29 0.34 4.19 -17.78
C THR A 29 0.94 3.14 -16.87
N VAL A 30 0.10 2.54 -16.01
CA VAL A 30 0.46 1.38 -15.19
C VAL A 30 -0.07 0.13 -15.89
N THR A 31 0.71 -0.94 -15.93
CA THR A 31 0.25 -2.22 -16.47
C THR A 31 -0.63 -2.89 -15.41
N THR A 32 -1.84 -3.30 -15.80
CA THR A 32 -2.81 -3.91 -14.88
C THR A 32 -3.24 -5.28 -15.37
N GLU A 33 -3.29 -6.25 -14.46
CA GLU A 33 -3.91 -7.56 -14.67
C GLU A 33 -5.03 -7.74 -13.63
N GLY A 34 -6.21 -8.20 -14.06
CA GLY A 34 -7.30 -8.63 -13.17
C GLY A 34 -8.03 -7.54 -12.37
N LEU A 35 -7.45 -6.34 -12.21
CA LEU A 35 -8.04 -5.23 -11.45
C LEU A 35 -7.60 -3.87 -12.04
N PRO A 36 -8.51 -3.09 -12.65
CA PRO A 36 -8.16 -1.78 -13.18
C PRO A 36 -7.76 -0.79 -12.08
N ILE A 37 -6.87 0.14 -12.41
CA ILE A 37 -6.38 1.19 -11.52
C ILE A 37 -6.96 2.55 -11.91
N THR A 38 -7.28 3.37 -10.93
CA THR A 38 -7.62 4.80 -11.10
C THR A 38 -6.58 5.62 -10.35
N SER A 39 -6.13 6.72 -10.98
CA SER A 39 -5.09 7.59 -10.42
C SER A 39 -5.59 9.03 -10.34
N VAL A 40 -5.22 9.72 -9.27
CA VAL A 40 -5.24 11.18 -9.15
C VAL A 40 -3.79 11.65 -9.08
N GLY A 41 -3.46 12.66 -9.88
CA GLY A 41 -2.07 13.10 -10.08
C GLY A 41 -1.42 12.46 -11.31
N THR A 42 -0.12 12.70 -11.47
CA THR A 42 0.65 12.31 -12.65
C THR A 42 1.39 11.00 -12.42
N VAL A 43 1.13 10.01 -13.28
CA VAL A 43 1.88 8.75 -13.34
C VAL A 43 3.07 8.91 -14.29
N SER A 44 4.24 8.45 -13.85
CA SER A 44 5.45 8.37 -14.66
C SER A 44 6.21 7.08 -14.35
N THR A 45 7.09 6.65 -15.24
CA THR A 45 7.95 5.46 -15.05
C THR A 45 9.42 5.86 -15.22
N PRO A 46 10.06 6.35 -14.14
CA PRO A 46 11.43 6.86 -14.23
C PRO A 46 12.43 5.78 -14.67
N THR A 47 13.49 6.21 -15.35
CA THR A 47 14.60 5.34 -15.72
C THR A 47 15.31 4.78 -14.48
N LEU A 48 15.94 3.63 -14.67
CA LEU A 48 16.80 3.02 -13.64
C LEU A 48 18.03 3.91 -13.41
N ALA A 49 18.44 4.02 -12.15
CA ALA A 49 19.68 4.69 -11.77
C ALA A 49 20.33 3.96 -10.59
N ALA A 50 21.63 4.16 -10.39
CA ALA A 50 22.43 3.44 -9.39
C ALA A 50 22.54 4.16 -8.03
N THR A 51 21.78 5.23 -7.80
CA THR A 51 21.96 6.10 -6.62
C THR A 51 21.50 5.45 -5.31
N ASN A 52 20.44 4.65 -5.34
CA ASN A 52 19.92 3.93 -4.18
C ASN A 52 19.03 2.76 -4.63
N LEU A 53 18.57 1.95 -3.67
CA LEU A 53 17.72 0.78 -3.95
C LEU A 53 16.41 1.17 -4.64
N ALA A 54 15.75 2.26 -4.24
CA ALA A 54 14.53 2.71 -4.89
C ALA A 54 14.78 3.07 -6.37
N THR A 55 15.90 3.73 -6.68
CA THR A 55 16.21 4.15 -8.04
C THR A 55 16.72 3.03 -8.94
N SER A 56 17.26 1.95 -8.36
CA SER A 56 17.77 0.78 -9.08
C SER A 56 16.68 -0.23 -9.48
N MET A 57 15.47 -0.08 -8.95
CA MET A 57 14.31 -0.93 -9.30
C MET A 57 13.41 -0.29 -10.36
N ARG A 58 12.80 -1.13 -11.20
CA ARG A 58 11.68 -0.73 -12.05
C ARG A 58 10.52 -0.31 -11.16
N ARG A 59 10.01 0.91 -11.40
CA ARG A 59 8.95 1.52 -10.59
C ARG A 59 8.11 2.45 -11.46
N TRP A 60 6.86 2.66 -11.08
CA TRP A 60 6.16 3.87 -11.45
C TRP A 60 6.19 4.84 -10.27
N ARG A 61 6.04 6.13 -10.56
CA ARG A 61 5.93 7.22 -9.59
C ARG A 61 4.60 7.91 -9.81
N LEU A 62 3.89 8.15 -8.71
CA LEU A 62 2.71 8.99 -8.67
C LEU A 62 3.07 10.34 -8.04
N THR A 63 2.74 11.44 -8.70
CA THR A 63 3.12 12.80 -8.29
C THR A 63 1.89 13.69 -8.21
N SER A 64 1.72 14.41 -7.11
CA SER A 64 0.67 15.43 -6.96
C SER A 64 1.05 16.70 -7.74
N ALA A 65 0.13 17.65 -7.85
CA ALA A 65 0.51 19.00 -8.23
C ALA A 65 1.43 19.65 -7.17
N ALA A 66 2.23 20.64 -7.59
CA ALA A 66 3.19 21.35 -6.75
C ALA A 66 2.56 22.59 -6.06
N VAL A 67 1.31 22.47 -5.63
CA VAL A 67 0.58 23.51 -4.89
C VAL A 67 0.01 22.96 -3.60
N VAL A 68 -0.34 23.84 -2.67
CA VAL A 68 -0.98 23.47 -1.39
C VAL A 68 -2.27 22.70 -1.66
N ASP A 69 -2.59 21.77 -0.76
CA ASP A 69 -3.79 20.91 -0.84
C ASP A 69 -3.88 20.05 -2.12
N SER A 70 -2.72 19.65 -2.65
CA SER A 70 -2.65 18.70 -3.77
C SER A 70 -2.56 17.26 -3.28
N VAL A 71 -3.40 16.40 -3.87
CA VAL A 71 -3.40 14.95 -3.61
C VAL A 71 -2.80 14.18 -4.78
N ALA A 72 -2.15 13.06 -4.45
CA ALA A 72 -1.82 12.00 -5.39
C ALA A 72 -2.29 10.69 -4.77
N ASP A 73 -3.23 10.01 -5.42
CA ASP A 73 -3.74 8.72 -4.95
C ASP A 73 -3.87 7.72 -6.10
N GLN A 74 -3.68 6.45 -5.76
CA GLN A 74 -3.84 5.34 -6.67
C GLN A 74 -4.65 4.25 -5.98
N ARG A 75 -5.73 3.84 -6.62
CA ARG A 75 -6.73 2.94 -6.05
C ARG A 75 -7.30 2.03 -7.12
N SER A 76 -7.91 0.93 -6.70
CA SER A 76 -8.62 0.05 -7.61
C SER A 76 -9.91 0.72 -8.10
N ALA A 77 -10.26 0.52 -9.37
CA ALA A 77 -11.50 1.04 -9.96
C ALA A 77 -12.77 0.30 -9.50
N GLY A 78 -12.62 -0.65 -8.56
CA GLY A 78 -13.69 -1.45 -7.98
C GLY A 78 -13.24 -2.07 -6.66
N TRP A 79 -14.18 -2.68 -5.94
CA TRP A 79 -13.90 -3.40 -4.70
C TRP A 79 -13.03 -4.63 -4.98
N ALA A 80 -11.81 -4.65 -4.42
CA ALA A 80 -10.83 -5.69 -4.70
C ALA A 80 -10.99 -6.92 -3.79
N CYS A 81 -11.38 -6.70 -2.54
CA CYS A 81 -11.50 -7.75 -1.53
C CYS A 81 -12.44 -7.33 -0.40
N TRP A 82 -12.82 -8.30 0.43
CA TRP A 82 -13.57 -8.07 1.67
C TRP A 82 -13.21 -9.18 2.68
N ARG A 83 -13.34 -8.90 3.96
CA ARG A 83 -12.85 -9.79 5.02
C ARG A 83 -13.63 -11.11 5.12
N GLY A 84 -14.93 -11.10 4.86
CA GLY A 84 -15.82 -12.21 5.16
C GLY A 84 -16.90 -11.83 6.17
N ASN A 85 -18.01 -12.57 6.17
CA ASN A 85 -19.09 -12.46 7.17
C ASN A 85 -19.64 -13.83 7.60
N ALA A 86 -19.09 -14.92 7.06
CA ALA A 86 -19.44 -16.29 7.41
C ALA A 86 -18.24 -17.22 7.15
N ALA A 87 -18.26 -18.41 7.74
CA ALA A 87 -17.21 -19.40 7.57
C ALA A 87 -16.93 -19.69 6.08
N GLY A 88 -15.67 -19.55 5.67
CA GLY A 88 -15.24 -19.82 4.30
C GLY A 88 -15.49 -18.68 3.29
N LEU A 89 -16.04 -17.54 3.70
CA LEU A 89 -16.27 -16.40 2.82
C LEU A 89 -15.23 -15.28 3.02
N GLY A 90 -14.86 -14.62 1.93
CA GLY A 90 -13.90 -13.53 1.93
C GLY A 90 -12.45 -14.00 2.11
N GLY A 91 -11.65 -13.17 2.79
CA GLY A 91 -10.22 -13.38 2.93
C GLY A 91 -9.44 -12.87 1.73
N TRP A 92 -8.18 -12.53 1.95
CA TRP A 92 -7.36 -11.87 0.93
C TRP A 92 -5.88 -11.86 1.33
N THR A 93 -5.05 -11.65 0.33
CA THR A 93 -3.62 -11.37 0.47
C THR A 93 -3.28 -10.13 -0.34
N PHE A 94 -2.53 -9.22 0.26
CA PHE A 94 -2.08 -7.99 -0.36
C PHE A 94 -0.57 -7.84 -0.14
N VAL A 95 0.15 -7.56 -1.22
CA VAL A 95 1.58 -7.28 -1.16
C VAL A 95 1.85 -6.04 -1.99
N THR A 96 2.60 -5.10 -1.42
CA THR A 96 3.05 -3.91 -2.13
C THR A 96 4.47 -3.54 -1.71
N ARG A 97 5.19 -2.91 -2.64
CA ARG A 97 6.51 -2.34 -2.40
C ARG A 97 6.45 -0.84 -2.61
N ILE A 98 6.94 -0.10 -1.63
CA ILE A 98 6.72 1.33 -1.48
C ILE A 98 8.08 2.02 -1.37
N SER A 99 8.20 3.19 -2.00
CA SER A 99 9.33 4.10 -1.80
C SER A 99 8.84 5.54 -1.88
N LEU A 100 9.51 6.44 -1.18
CA LEU A 100 9.22 7.87 -1.22
C LEU A 100 10.29 8.61 -2.01
N THR A 101 9.88 9.44 -2.97
CA THR A 101 10.81 10.27 -3.74
C THR A 101 10.84 11.72 -3.26
N THR A 102 9.75 12.19 -2.67
CA THR A 102 9.61 13.54 -2.13
C THR A 102 8.87 13.45 -0.80
N LEU A 103 9.30 14.24 0.18
CA LEU A 103 8.65 14.37 1.49
C LEU A 103 8.38 15.83 1.77
N GLN A 104 7.10 16.20 1.82
CA GLN A 104 6.68 17.55 2.23
C GLN A 104 6.72 17.68 3.75
N ALA A 105 7.00 18.87 4.26
CA ALA A 105 7.16 19.11 5.71
C ALA A 105 5.91 18.76 6.53
N THR A 106 4.72 18.96 5.96
CA THR A 106 3.41 18.68 6.55
C THR A 106 2.64 17.59 5.81
N GLY A 107 3.28 16.90 4.85
CA GLY A 107 2.64 15.89 4.04
C GLY A 107 2.27 14.63 4.83
N MET A 108 1.31 13.87 4.32
CA MET A 108 0.97 12.55 4.82
C MET A 108 1.07 11.50 3.72
N GLY A 109 1.12 10.24 4.11
CA GLY A 109 1.03 9.11 3.19
C GLY A 109 0.31 7.95 3.84
N PHE A 110 -0.43 7.18 3.04
CA PHE A 110 -1.03 5.91 3.43
C PHE A 110 -0.88 4.92 2.28
N PHE A 111 -0.47 3.70 2.60
CA PHE A 111 -0.29 2.61 1.64
C PHE A 111 -0.85 1.33 2.25
N GLY A 112 -1.84 0.74 1.59
CA GLY A 112 -2.53 -0.45 2.09
C GLY A 112 -3.90 -0.62 1.48
N LEU A 113 -4.78 -1.32 2.21
CA LEU A 113 -6.18 -1.46 1.85
C LEU A 113 -6.98 -0.36 2.55
N TYR A 114 -7.80 0.33 1.77
CA TYR A 114 -8.71 1.38 2.23
C TYR A 114 -10.10 1.11 1.67
N GLY A 115 -11.11 1.17 2.53
CA GLY A 115 -12.50 0.85 2.21
C GLY A 115 -13.22 1.89 1.36
N SER A 116 -12.65 2.29 0.22
CA SER A 116 -13.27 3.22 -0.73
C SER A 116 -12.71 3.06 -2.13
N THR A 117 -13.55 3.30 -3.15
CA THR A 117 -13.16 3.45 -4.57
C THR A 117 -13.18 4.92 -5.02
N ALA A 118 -13.60 5.84 -4.15
CA ALA A 118 -13.63 7.27 -4.43
C ALA A 118 -12.24 7.90 -4.30
N ALA A 119 -12.04 9.03 -4.97
CA ALA A 119 -10.83 9.83 -4.77
C ALA A 119 -10.74 10.29 -3.31
N LEU A 120 -9.52 10.35 -2.79
CA LEU A 120 -9.29 10.80 -1.42
C LEU A 120 -9.50 12.32 -1.34
N ALA A 121 -10.12 12.78 -0.26
CA ALA A 121 -10.28 14.21 0.00
C ALA A 121 -8.91 14.85 0.25
N ILE A 122 -8.69 16.05 -0.28
CA ILE A 122 -7.45 16.83 -0.07
C ILE A 122 -7.21 17.18 1.40
N THR A 123 -8.28 17.17 2.21
CA THR A 123 -8.26 17.44 3.65
C THR A 123 -8.13 16.18 4.51
N LEU A 124 -8.03 15.00 3.90
CA LEU A 124 -7.86 13.75 4.64
C LEU A 124 -6.57 13.83 5.45
N THR A 125 -6.63 13.40 6.72
CA THR A 125 -5.48 13.24 7.60
C THR A 125 -5.36 11.79 8.03
N LEU A 126 -4.19 11.37 8.54
CA LEU A 126 -4.00 9.96 8.94
C LEU A 126 -4.96 9.56 10.06
N ALA A 127 -5.36 10.50 10.92
CA ALA A 127 -6.30 10.32 12.01
C ALA A 127 -7.77 10.18 11.58
N ALA A 128 -8.08 10.34 10.28
CA ALA A 128 -9.42 10.19 9.72
C ALA A 128 -9.52 9.00 8.74
N VAL A 129 -8.45 8.20 8.59
CA VAL A 129 -8.44 7.03 7.71
C VAL A 129 -9.23 5.91 8.38
N VAL A 130 -10.41 5.59 7.84
CA VAL A 130 -11.31 4.56 8.36
C VAL A 130 -11.40 3.33 7.45
N ASN A 131 -11.87 2.21 8.00
CA ASN A 131 -12.02 0.92 7.30
C ASN A 131 -10.76 0.54 6.51
N CYS A 132 -9.64 0.45 7.22
CA CYS A 132 -8.33 0.40 6.59
C CYS A 132 -7.36 -0.53 7.32
N ILE A 133 -6.36 -0.98 6.57
CA ILE A 133 -5.15 -1.63 7.11
C ILE A 133 -3.98 -1.33 6.17
N GLY A 134 -2.89 -0.84 6.74
CA GLY A 134 -1.74 -0.44 5.94
C GLY A 134 -0.65 0.22 6.77
N ILE A 135 0.30 0.84 6.10
CA ILE A 135 1.29 1.71 6.74
C ILE A 135 1.11 3.15 6.28
N GLY A 136 1.38 4.10 7.16
CA GLY A 136 1.25 5.50 6.84
C GLY A 136 2.06 6.40 7.76
N PHE A 137 2.03 7.68 7.47
CA PHE A 137 2.67 8.70 8.29
C PHE A 137 2.01 10.06 8.11
N GLN A 138 2.31 10.96 9.03
CA GLN A 138 1.97 12.38 8.96
C GLN A 138 3.20 13.16 9.41
N ARG A 139 3.78 13.95 8.50
CA ARG A 139 5.00 14.71 8.75
C ARG A 139 4.70 15.86 9.71
N GLY A 140 5.65 16.14 10.60
CA GLY A 140 5.47 17.02 11.76
C GLY A 140 4.92 16.31 12.99
N THR A 141 4.41 15.09 12.86
CA THR A 141 3.92 14.27 14.00
C THR A 141 4.72 12.98 14.15
N HIS A 142 4.98 12.27 13.04
CA HIS A 142 5.64 10.97 13.05
C HIS A 142 7.07 11.06 12.50
N ALA A 143 8.03 10.46 13.21
CA ALA A 143 9.39 10.24 12.74
C ALA A 143 9.56 8.90 12.00
N ASN A 144 8.77 7.90 12.39
CA ASN A 144 8.76 6.55 11.84
C ASN A 144 7.40 6.25 11.18
N TRP A 145 7.39 5.28 10.27
CA TRP A 145 6.16 4.74 9.72
C TRP A 145 5.26 4.18 10.84
N GLN A 146 3.96 4.37 10.68
CA GLN A 146 2.94 3.85 11.57
C GLN A 146 2.22 2.70 10.88
N LEU A 147 1.99 1.60 11.60
CA LEU A 147 0.95 0.64 11.24
C LEU A 147 -0.41 1.28 11.54
N VAL A 148 -1.28 1.32 10.54
CA VAL A 148 -2.59 1.98 10.60
C VAL A 148 -3.67 0.91 10.48
N ALA A 149 -4.57 0.83 11.47
CA ALA A 149 -5.67 -0.12 11.47
C ALA A 149 -6.98 0.53 11.93
N ASN A 150 -8.06 0.26 11.21
CA ASN A 150 -9.41 0.69 11.57
C ASN A 150 -10.47 -0.26 11.00
N ASP A 151 -11.54 -0.50 11.74
CA ASP A 151 -12.62 -1.43 11.40
C ASP A 151 -13.86 -0.76 10.75
N GLY A 152 -13.77 0.55 10.48
CA GLY A 152 -14.86 1.36 9.93
C GLY A 152 -15.52 2.28 10.95
N ALA A 153 -15.12 2.25 12.22
CA ALA A 153 -15.64 3.13 13.26
C ALA A 153 -14.52 3.91 13.98
N GLY A 154 -14.81 5.14 14.38
CA GLY A 154 -13.89 5.98 15.17
C GLY A 154 -12.58 6.33 14.46
N ALA A 155 -11.61 6.81 15.23
CA ALA A 155 -10.27 7.12 14.73
C ALA A 155 -9.46 5.82 14.51
N PRO A 156 -8.54 5.78 13.54
CA PRO A 156 -7.64 4.65 13.35
C PRO A 156 -6.69 4.50 14.53
N THR A 157 -6.37 3.25 14.85
CA THR A 157 -5.24 2.93 15.72
C THR A 157 -3.94 3.07 14.94
N LEU A 158 -2.99 3.83 15.50
CA LEU A 158 -1.65 4.03 14.96
C LEU A 158 -0.64 3.37 15.88
N THR A 159 0.17 2.46 15.34
CA THR A 159 1.26 1.79 16.09
C THR A 159 2.60 2.14 15.47
N ASP A 160 3.50 2.71 16.27
CA ASP A 160 4.84 3.06 15.81
C ASP A 160 5.64 1.79 15.43
N MET A 161 6.16 1.75 14.20
CA MET A 161 6.97 0.64 13.70
C MET A 161 8.43 0.72 14.17
N GLY A 162 8.83 1.82 14.79
CA GLY A 162 10.14 2.03 15.38
C GLY A 162 11.21 2.53 14.40
N ALA A 163 12.40 2.80 14.92
CA ALA A 163 13.49 3.50 14.21
C ALA A 163 13.99 2.75 12.95
N SER A 164 13.83 1.43 12.90
CA SER A 164 14.16 0.63 11.71
C SER A 164 13.24 0.94 10.51
N PHE A 165 12.14 1.64 10.75
CA PHE A 165 11.19 2.13 9.76
C PHE A 165 11.09 3.67 9.84
N ALA A 166 12.23 4.37 9.83
CA ALA A 166 12.26 5.82 9.74
C ALA A 166 11.65 6.32 8.41
N ILE A 167 10.95 7.46 8.44
CA ILE A 167 10.36 8.06 7.24
C ILE A 167 11.46 8.83 6.49
N THR A 168 11.92 8.27 5.38
CA THR A 168 12.98 8.85 4.54
C THR A 168 12.70 8.65 3.05
N THR A 169 13.34 9.46 2.20
CA THR A 169 13.35 9.26 0.75
C THR A 169 14.38 8.20 0.37
N GLY A 170 14.19 7.55 -0.78
CA GLY A 170 15.13 6.53 -1.29
C GLY A 170 15.12 5.19 -0.55
N GLY A 171 14.47 5.11 0.62
CA GLY A 171 14.14 3.87 1.30
C GLY A 171 13.11 3.05 0.53
N VAL A 172 13.09 1.74 0.81
CA VAL A 172 12.16 0.79 0.19
C VAL A 172 11.57 -0.09 1.26
N LEU A 173 10.25 -0.12 1.34
CA LEU A 173 9.50 -1.00 2.25
C LEU A 173 8.68 -1.99 1.45
N THR A 174 8.68 -3.24 1.87
CA THR A 174 7.70 -4.22 1.38
C THR A 174 6.72 -4.55 2.48
N LEU A 175 5.44 -4.42 2.16
CA LEU A 175 4.32 -4.65 3.05
C LEU A 175 3.56 -5.88 2.57
N PHE A 176 3.41 -6.86 3.46
CA PHE A 176 2.60 -8.05 3.28
C PHE A 176 1.44 -7.99 4.28
N ILE A 177 0.22 -8.15 3.78
CA ILE A 177 -0.98 -8.20 4.61
C ILE A 177 -1.83 -9.38 4.16
N ALA A 178 -2.37 -10.14 5.11
CA ALA A 178 -3.30 -11.21 4.82
C ALA A 178 -4.40 -11.30 5.87
N ALA A 179 -5.60 -11.67 5.43
CA ALA A 179 -6.70 -12.05 6.30
C ALA A 179 -7.27 -13.39 5.84
N PRO A 180 -7.54 -14.33 6.77
CA PRO A 180 -8.22 -15.56 6.40
C PRO A 180 -9.72 -15.25 6.17
N PRO A 181 -10.46 -16.14 5.48
CA PRO A 181 -11.90 -15.98 5.30
C PRO A 181 -12.61 -15.79 6.64
N ASN A 182 -13.33 -14.68 6.80
CA ASN A 182 -14.05 -14.30 8.03
C ASN A 182 -13.16 -14.32 9.29
N GLY A 183 -11.88 -13.99 9.14
CA GLY A 183 -10.94 -13.91 10.25
C GLY A 183 -11.22 -12.76 11.21
N SER A 184 -11.04 -13.00 12.50
CA SER A 184 -11.00 -11.95 13.53
C SER A 184 -9.65 -11.23 13.60
N SER A 185 -8.66 -11.66 12.83
CA SER A 185 -7.30 -11.11 12.83
C SER A 185 -6.79 -10.90 11.41
N VAL A 186 -5.88 -9.93 11.28
CA VAL A 186 -5.15 -9.62 10.05
C VAL A 186 -3.67 -9.77 10.36
N TRP A 187 -2.96 -10.51 9.53
CA TRP A 187 -1.50 -10.66 9.63
C TRP A 187 -0.82 -9.58 8.82
N VAL A 188 0.19 -8.95 9.43
CA VAL A 188 0.99 -7.91 8.78
C VAL A 188 2.46 -8.26 8.95
N ARG A 189 3.22 -8.12 7.87
CA ARG A 189 4.69 -8.12 7.89
C ARG A 189 5.17 -6.94 7.07
N ALA A 190 6.07 -6.14 7.64
CA ALA A 190 6.81 -5.12 6.93
C ALA A 190 8.29 -5.48 6.90
N VAL A 191 8.96 -5.20 5.79
CA VAL A 191 10.40 -5.40 5.61
C VAL A 191 11.00 -4.09 5.15
N ASN A 192 12.08 -3.64 5.80
CA ASN A 192 12.90 -2.56 5.28
C ASN A 192 13.96 -3.17 4.37
N GLU A 193 13.74 -3.08 3.06
CA GLU A 193 14.56 -3.76 2.05
C GLU A 193 16.00 -3.21 1.96
N VAL A 194 16.29 -2.07 2.61
CA VAL A 194 17.65 -1.53 2.72
C VAL A 194 18.44 -2.24 3.81
N THR A 195 17.79 -2.70 4.88
CA THR A 195 18.46 -3.27 6.06
C THR A 195 18.24 -4.77 6.25
N GLY A 196 17.24 -5.36 5.58
CA GLY A 196 16.82 -6.75 5.75
C GLY A 196 15.80 -6.92 6.86
#